data_AF-A0A1Z9JED7-F1
#
_entry.id   AF-A0A1Z9JED7-F1
#
_cell.length_a   1.000
_cell.length_b   1.000
_cell.length_c   1.000
_cell.angle_alpha   90.00
_cell.angle_beta   90.00
_cell.angle_gamma   90.00
#
_symmetry.space_group_name_H-M   'P 1'
#
loop_
_entity.id
_entity.type
_entity.pdbx_description
1 polymer ?
#
loop_
_entity_poly.entity_id
_entity_poly.type
_entity_poly.pdbx_seq_one_letter_code
_entity_poly.pdbx_strand_id
1 'polypeptide(L)'
;MGFEPRTPDQLLERQRLGTLRVCTALDFRHRVAASSLEEAYAETDVLAAAGCEFTDQGQVWISLGPCDPPLRIRQARLGGISTSGGYGAAELCLPLGGSSDDPQRRGGIHVLDELLRGEQPLLELQGEGTALQPRRELQAALASDQLSQARLLLA
;
A
#
# COMPACT_ATOMS: atom_id res chain seq x y z
N MET A 1 26.83 12.57 27.48
CA MET A 1 26.06 12.86 26.25
C MET A 1 24.72 12.20 26.41
N GLY A 2 23.66 12.97 26.64
CA GLY A 2 22.31 12.45 26.74
C GLY A 2 21.52 12.96 25.56
N PHE A 3 21.01 12.06 24.72
CA PHE A 3 20.06 12.43 23.68
C PHE A 3 18.72 12.74 24.34
N GLU A 4 18.06 13.81 23.92
CA GLU A 4 16.71 14.11 24.40
C GLU A 4 15.73 13.04 23.89
N PRO A 5 15.05 12.30 24.79
CA PRO A 5 14.19 11.21 24.38
C PRO A 5 12.93 11.74 23.68
N ARG A 6 12.55 11.08 22.59
CA ARG A 6 11.28 11.34 21.90
C ARG A 6 10.12 10.75 22.69
N THR A 7 9.02 11.49 22.80
CA THR A 7 7.80 10.97 23.43
C THR A 7 6.95 10.21 22.41
N PRO A 8 6.14 9.23 22.86
CA PRO A 8 5.18 8.55 21.98
C PRO A 8 4.27 9.52 21.21
N ASP A 9 3.81 10.59 21.85
CA ASP A 9 2.93 11.60 21.22
C ASP A 9 3.62 12.34 20.07
N GLN A 10 4.90 12.69 20.23
CA GLN A 10 5.68 13.29 19.15
C GLN A 10 5.81 12.34 17.95
N LEU A 11 6.06 11.05 18.21
CA LEU A 11 6.17 10.04 17.16
C LEU A 11 4.83 9.84 16.43
N LEU A 12 3.71 9.79 17.17
CA LEU A 12 2.37 9.67 16.59
C LEU A 12 2.00 10.89 15.74
N GLU A 13 2.34 12.11 16.17
CA GLU A 13 2.07 13.30 15.37
C GLU A 13 2.91 13.31 14.07
N ARG A 14 4.18 12.90 14.15
CA ARG A 14 5.02 12.74 12.95
C ARG A 14 4.48 11.68 12.01
N GLN A 15 3.97 10.56 12.54
CA GLN A 15 3.32 9.52 11.74
C GLN A 15 2.09 10.09 11.02
N ARG A 16 1.23 10.82 11.74
CA ARG A 16 0.03 11.47 11.19
C ARG A 16 0.37 12.47 10.09
N LEU A 17 1.47 13.20 10.24
CA LEU A 17 1.98 14.16 9.26
C LEU A 17 2.76 13.50 8.11
N GLY A 18 3.01 12.19 8.15
CA GLY A 18 3.84 11.50 7.15
C GLY A 18 5.32 11.89 7.19
N THR A 19 5.80 12.46 8.29
CA THR A 19 7.19 12.93 8.46
C THR A 19 8.01 12.06 9.41
N LEU A 20 7.46 10.93 9.87
CA LEU A 20 8.15 9.98 10.74
C LEU A 20 9.32 9.34 9.97
N ARG A 21 10.55 9.48 10.48
CA ARG A 21 11.74 8.90 9.86
C ARG A 21 12.05 7.57 10.53
N VAL A 22 11.84 6.50 9.78
CA VAL A 22 12.14 5.13 10.20
C VAL A 22 13.38 4.66 9.46
N CYS A 23 14.29 3.96 10.13
CA CYS A 23 15.39 3.27 9.46
C CYS A 23 15.68 1.92 10.13
N THR A 24 16.32 1.02 9.40
CA THR A 24 16.79 -0.24 9.97
C THR A 24 18.00 0.00 10.86
N ALA A 25 18.27 -0.94 11.77
CA ALA A 25 19.50 -0.94 12.56
C ALA A 25 20.77 -0.93 11.67
N LEU A 26 20.72 -1.60 10.50
CA LEU A 26 21.82 -1.62 9.54
C LEU A 26 22.06 -0.23 8.96
N ASP A 27 21.00 0.43 8.45
CA ASP A 27 21.08 1.77 7.86
C ASP A 27 21.53 2.80 8.90
N PHE A 28 21.08 2.68 10.14
CA PHE A 28 21.50 3.56 11.23
C PHE A 28 23.01 3.51 11.44
N ARG A 29 23.60 2.30 11.47
CA ARG A 29 25.06 2.14 11.59
C ARG A 29 25.79 2.78 10.42
N HIS A 30 25.27 2.64 9.20
CA HIS A 30 25.85 3.30 8.02
C HIS A 30 25.79 4.82 8.14
N ARG A 31 24.69 5.40 8.64
CA ARG A 31 24.59 6.84 8.90
C ARG A 31 25.58 7.31 9.94
N VAL A 32 25.68 6.62 11.08
CA VAL A 32 26.66 6.96 12.13
C VAL A 32 28.09 6.93 11.59
N ALA A 33 28.42 5.95 10.76
CA ALA A 33 29.75 5.85 10.14
C ALA A 33 30.03 6.95 9.10
N ALA A 34 29.00 7.44 8.40
CA ALA A 34 29.12 8.49 7.40
C ALA A 34 29.06 9.92 7.99
N SER A 35 28.55 10.06 9.21
CA SER A 35 28.28 11.35 9.86
C SER A 35 28.74 11.33 11.32
N SER A 36 27.82 11.51 12.28
CA SER A 36 28.04 11.40 13.71
C SER A 36 26.87 10.69 14.39
N LEU A 37 27.05 10.29 15.66
CA LEU A 37 25.96 9.68 16.43
C LEU A 37 24.84 10.69 16.69
N GLU A 38 25.20 11.95 16.92
CA GLU A 38 24.29 13.08 17.13
C GLU A 38 23.42 13.35 15.90
N GLU A 39 24.04 13.41 14.71
CA GLU A 39 23.31 13.62 13.46
C GLU A 39 22.43 12.41 13.12
N ALA A 40 22.95 11.19 13.23
CA ALA A 40 22.17 9.98 12.99
C ALA A 40 20.97 9.86 13.95
N TYR A 41 21.17 10.20 15.22
CA TYR A 41 20.08 10.27 16.20
C TYR A 41 19.08 11.34 15.80
N ALA A 42 19.52 12.56 15.44
CA ALA A 42 18.64 13.65 15.05
C ALA A 42 17.83 13.33 13.78
N GLU A 43 18.34 12.47 12.89
CA GLU A 43 17.71 12.05 11.63
C GLU A 43 16.83 10.80 11.72
N THR A 44 16.76 10.15 12.88
CA THR A 44 16.04 8.87 13.05
C THR A 44 15.05 8.98 14.20
N ASP A 45 13.78 8.66 13.95
CA ASP A 45 12.73 8.69 14.97
C ASP A 45 12.42 7.30 15.52
N VAL A 46 12.37 6.31 14.64
CA VAL A 46 12.13 4.92 14.99
C VAL A 46 13.21 4.05 14.34
N LEU A 47 13.85 3.22 15.15
CA LEU A 47 14.82 2.25 14.68
C LEU A 47 14.18 0.86 14.66
N ALA A 48 14.12 0.27 13.48
CA ALA A 48 13.66 -1.10 13.31
C ALA A 48 14.81 -2.08 13.55
N ALA A 49 14.62 -3.01 14.47
CA ALA A 49 15.63 -4.02 14.80
C ALA A 49 15.86 -5.03 13.66
N ALA A 50 14.86 -5.23 12.81
CA ALA A 50 14.88 -6.12 11.65
C ALA A 50 14.62 -5.35 10.34
N GLY A 51 14.68 -6.05 9.22
CA GLY A 51 14.26 -5.50 7.93
C GLY A 51 12.79 -5.08 7.96
N CYS A 52 12.48 -3.95 7.32
CA CYS A 52 11.11 -3.45 7.13
C CYS A 52 10.65 -3.67 5.69
N GLU A 53 10.89 -4.88 5.17
CA GLU A 53 10.45 -5.26 3.83
C GLU A 53 8.99 -5.71 3.89
N PHE A 54 8.25 -5.47 2.82
CA PHE A 54 6.93 -6.07 2.68
C PHE A 54 7.09 -7.59 2.55
N THR A 55 6.24 -8.35 3.25
CA THR A 55 6.12 -9.79 3.06
C THR A 55 4.98 -10.08 2.09
N ASP A 56 5.07 -11.18 1.37
CA ASP A 56 3.97 -11.66 0.51
C ASP A 56 2.83 -12.33 1.33
N GLN A 57 3.03 -12.45 2.64
CA GLN A 57 2.10 -13.03 3.62
C GLN A 57 1.10 -11.97 4.13
N GLY A 58 0.23 -11.50 3.24
CA GLY A 58 -0.78 -10.52 3.59
C GLY A 58 -1.69 -10.15 2.44
N GLN A 59 -2.61 -9.21 2.70
CA GLN A 59 -3.56 -8.72 1.72
C GLN A 59 -3.89 -7.24 1.95
N VAL A 60 -4.20 -6.53 0.88
CA VAL A 60 -4.67 -5.15 0.94
C VAL A 60 -6.16 -5.12 0.59
N TRP A 61 -6.97 -4.65 1.52
CA TRP A 61 -8.37 -4.33 1.26
C TRP A 61 -8.47 -2.91 0.72
N ILE A 62 -9.07 -2.76 -0.44
CA ILE A 62 -9.17 -1.50 -1.19
C ILE A 62 -10.65 -1.21 -1.44
N SER A 63 -11.07 0.01 -1.14
CA SER A 63 -12.38 0.54 -1.52
C SER A 63 -12.19 1.63 -2.57
N LEU A 64 -12.78 1.43 -3.74
CA LEU A 64 -12.64 2.33 -4.90
C LEU A 64 -13.61 3.52 -4.84
N GLY A 65 -14.56 3.52 -3.90
CA GLY A 65 -15.67 4.48 -3.90
C GLY A 65 -16.69 4.24 -5.02
N PRO A 66 -17.66 5.16 -5.18
CA PRO A 66 -18.71 5.01 -6.18
C PRO A 66 -18.13 5.15 -7.59
N CYS A 67 -18.64 4.29 -8.48
CA CYS A 67 -18.31 4.28 -9.89
C CYS A 67 -19.49 4.89 -10.67
N ASP A 68 -19.23 5.74 -11.66
CA ASP A 68 -20.27 6.33 -12.51
C ASP A 68 -20.04 6.03 -14.00
N PRO A 69 -20.99 5.35 -14.68
CA PRO A 69 -22.12 4.59 -14.14
C PRO A 69 -21.73 3.48 -13.14
N PRO A 70 -22.64 3.08 -12.23
CA PRO A 70 -22.37 2.08 -11.21
C PRO A 70 -22.15 0.69 -11.83
N LEU A 71 -21.24 -0.06 -11.22
CA LEU A 71 -20.75 -1.36 -11.67
C LEU A 71 -20.92 -2.41 -10.57
N ARG A 72 -21.53 -3.55 -10.91
CA ARG A 72 -21.58 -4.72 -10.03
C ARG A 72 -20.33 -5.58 -10.22
N ILE A 73 -19.26 -5.31 -9.48
CA ILE A 73 -17.99 -6.04 -9.62
C ILE A 73 -18.21 -7.55 -9.39
N ARG A 74 -17.71 -8.38 -10.32
CA ARG A 74 -17.67 -9.85 -10.27
C ARG A 74 -16.24 -10.37 -10.35
N GLN A 75 -15.41 -9.73 -11.17
CA GLN A 75 -13.98 -10.03 -11.31
C GLN A 75 -13.20 -8.72 -11.32
N ALA A 76 -11.97 -8.76 -10.80
CA ALA A 76 -11.12 -7.59 -10.74
C ALA A 76 -9.65 -8.00 -10.87
N ARG A 77 -8.88 -7.23 -11.63
CA ARG A 77 -7.42 -7.29 -11.67
C ARG A 77 -6.86 -5.92 -11.37
N LEU A 78 -5.75 -5.88 -10.66
CA LEU A 78 -5.01 -4.65 -10.40
C LEU A 78 -3.53 -4.91 -10.68
N GLY A 79 -2.95 -4.13 -11.59
CA GLY A 79 -1.55 -4.33 -12.03
C GLY A 79 -1.31 -5.73 -12.58
N GLY A 80 -2.32 -6.34 -13.22
CA GLY A 80 -2.26 -7.71 -13.74
C GLY A 80 -2.43 -8.82 -12.69
N ILE A 81 -2.59 -8.48 -11.41
CA ILE A 81 -2.83 -9.45 -10.33
C ILE A 81 -4.32 -9.67 -10.17
N SER A 82 -4.75 -10.93 -10.15
CA SER A 82 -6.14 -11.28 -9.85
C SER A 82 -6.46 -10.90 -8.40
N THR A 83 -7.51 -10.11 -8.22
CA THR A 83 -8.01 -9.68 -6.91
C THR A 83 -9.38 -10.27 -6.68
N SER A 84 -9.71 -10.59 -5.43
CA SER A 84 -11.09 -10.92 -5.10
C SER A 84 -11.89 -9.63 -4.96
N GLY A 85 -13.04 -9.55 -5.61
CA GLY A 85 -13.90 -8.36 -5.59
C GLY A 85 -15.33 -8.70 -5.22
N GLY A 86 -16.13 -7.67 -4.95
CA GLY A 86 -17.58 -7.82 -4.76
C GLY A 86 -18.02 -8.13 -3.33
N TYR A 87 -17.18 -7.81 -2.34
CA TYR A 87 -17.54 -7.77 -0.91
C TYR A 87 -18.49 -6.60 -0.57
N GLY A 88 -18.66 -5.68 -1.52
CA GLY A 88 -19.61 -4.56 -1.59
C GLY A 88 -19.69 -4.06 -3.04
N ALA A 89 -20.20 -2.85 -3.27
CA ALA A 89 -20.29 -2.31 -4.64
C ALA A 89 -18.91 -2.03 -5.27
N ALA A 90 -17.89 -1.77 -4.46
CA ALA A 90 -16.59 -1.24 -4.92
C ALA A 90 -15.38 -1.71 -4.10
N GLU A 91 -15.50 -2.87 -3.44
CA GLU A 91 -14.44 -3.41 -2.58
C GLU A 91 -13.65 -4.51 -3.28
N LEU A 92 -12.33 -4.45 -3.14
CA LEU A 92 -11.34 -5.39 -3.66
C LEU A 92 -10.42 -5.85 -2.53
N CYS A 93 -9.93 -7.07 -2.64
CA CYS A 93 -8.87 -7.61 -1.80
C CYS A 93 -7.73 -8.10 -2.70
N LEU A 94 -6.60 -7.41 -2.62
CA LEU A 94 -5.37 -7.72 -3.32
C LEU A 94 -4.48 -8.61 -2.45
N PRO A 95 -4.26 -9.88 -2.81
CA PRO A 95 -3.28 -10.73 -2.11
C PRO A 95 -1.85 -10.30 -2.45
N LEU A 96 -1.01 -10.05 -1.45
CA LEU A 96 0.37 -9.59 -1.67
C LEU A 96 1.23 -10.65 -2.37
N GLY A 97 1.03 -11.93 -2.03
CA GLY A 97 1.63 -13.07 -2.73
C GLY A 97 0.86 -13.57 -3.95
N GLY A 98 -0.19 -12.86 -4.38
CA GLY A 98 -0.91 -13.22 -5.60
C GLY A 98 0.03 -13.15 -6.81
N SER A 99 -0.04 -14.11 -7.74
CA SER A 99 0.75 -14.09 -8.97
C SER A 99 -0.07 -13.51 -10.13
N SER A 100 0.62 -12.80 -11.02
CA SER A 100 0.11 -12.46 -12.34
C SER A 100 0.30 -13.65 -13.29
N ASP A 101 -0.47 -13.66 -14.38
CA ASP A 101 -0.24 -14.56 -15.53
C ASP A 101 1.05 -14.21 -16.30
N ASP A 102 1.81 -13.21 -15.84
CA ASP A 102 3.04 -12.71 -16.46
C ASP A 102 4.27 -13.57 -16.07
N PRO A 103 5.12 -13.97 -17.04
CA PRO A 103 6.38 -14.66 -16.77
C PRO A 103 7.35 -13.94 -15.82
N GLN A 104 7.20 -12.64 -15.59
CA GLN A 104 8.05 -11.87 -14.66
C GLN A 104 7.76 -12.13 -13.17
N ARG A 105 6.77 -12.97 -12.81
CA ARG A 105 6.39 -13.28 -11.41
C ARG A 105 6.13 -12.03 -10.58
N ARG A 106 5.54 -10.99 -11.19
CA ARG A 106 5.06 -9.83 -10.44
C ARG A 106 3.95 -10.29 -9.50
N GLY A 107 4.09 -9.92 -8.24
CA GLY A 107 3.13 -10.21 -7.17
C GLY A 107 2.33 -8.99 -6.72
N GLY A 108 1.26 -9.18 -5.95
CA GLY A 108 0.46 -8.07 -5.39
C GLY A 108 1.26 -7.10 -4.52
N ILE A 109 2.35 -7.55 -3.92
CA ILE A 109 3.34 -6.71 -3.22
C ILE A 109 3.95 -5.62 -4.11
N HIS A 110 4.19 -5.91 -5.39
CA HIS A 110 4.74 -4.94 -6.32
C HIS A 110 3.69 -3.90 -6.72
N VAL A 111 2.44 -4.32 -6.85
CA VAL A 111 1.30 -3.41 -7.09
C VAL A 111 1.10 -2.46 -5.91
N LEU A 112 1.30 -2.95 -4.67
CA LEU A 112 1.29 -2.08 -3.50
C LEU A 112 2.46 -1.09 -3.51
N ASP A 113 3.68 -1.52 -3.86
CA ASP A 113 4.84 -0.61 -3.96
C ASP A 113 4.60 0.49 -5.01
N GLU A 114 4.03 0.15 -6.16
CA GLU A 114 3.62 1.11 -7.19
C GLU A 114 2.64 2.15 -6.65
N LEU A 115 1.56 1.72 -5.99
CA LEU A 115 0.59 2.63 -5.38
C LEU A 115 1.22 3.57 -4.34
N LEU A 116 2.15 3.07 -3.53
CA LEU A 116 2.85 3.85 -2.51
C LEU A 116 3.84 4.86 -3.11
N ARG A 117 4.41 4.56 -4.28
CA ARG A 117 5.27 5.48 -5.05
C ARG A 117 4.47 6.55 -5.81
N GLY A 118 3.14 6.48 -5.76
CA GLY A 118 2.26 7.37 -6.52
C GLY A 118 2.13 6.98 -8.00
N GLU A 119 2.53 5.76 -8.35
CA GLU A 119 2.25 5.20 -9.67
C GLU A 119 0.77 4.78 -9.78
N GLN A 120 0.34 4.48 -11.00
CA GLN A 120 -1.06 4.26 -11.32
C GLN A 120 -1.25 2.90 -12.00
N PRO A 121 -1.19 1.78 -11.24
CA PRO A 121 -1.40 0.47 -11.81
C PRO A 121 -2.77 0.37 -12.49
N LEU A 122 -2.81 -0.40 -13.59
CA LEU A 122 -4.04 -0.62 -14.35
C LEU A 122 -5.03 -1.42 -13.50
N LEU A 123 -6.21 -0.84 -13.29
CA LEU A 123 -7.37 -1.48 -12.69
C LEU A 123 -8.30 -1.96 -13.80
N GLU A 124 -8.62 -3.25 -13.78
CA GLU A 124 -9.56 -3.88 -14.71
C GLU A 124 -10.69 -4.52 -13.90
N LEU A 125 -11.91 -4.05 -14.10
CA LEU A 125 -13.10 -4.60 -13.47
C LEU A 125 -14.01 -5.21 -14.51
N GLN A 126 -14.55 -6.38 -14.21
CA GLN A 126 -15.64 -7.00 -14.95
C GLN A 126 -16.80 -7.27 -14.00
N GLY A 127 -17.99 -6.97 -14.47
CA GLY A 127 -19.20 -7.01 -13.68
C GLY A 127 -20.42 -7.45 -14.46
N GLU A 128 -21.51 -7.62 -13.72
CA GLU A 128 -22.80 -8.01 -14.27
C GLU A 128 -23.67 -6.78 -14.47
N GLY A 129 -24.11 -6.53 -15.69
CA GLY A 129 -25.01 -5.42 -16.01
C GLY A 129 -26.42 -5.69 -15.47
N THR A 130 -26.88 -4.86 -14.54
CA THR A 130 -28.23 -4.90 -13.96
C THR A 130 -28.98 -3.60 -14.24
N ALA A 131 -30.29 -3.55 -13.96
CA ALA A 131 -31.08 -2.32 -14.14
C ALA A 131 -30.55 -1.14 -13.30
N LEU A 132 -29.98 -1.41 -12.12
CA LEU A 132 -29.42 -0.38 -11.22
C LEU A 132 -27.92 -0.16 -11.40
N GLN A 133 -27.21 -1.12 -12.02
CA GLN A 133 -25.75 -1.10 -12.22
C GLN A 133 -25.45 -1.51 -13.66
N PRO A 134 -25.64 -0.62 -14.64
CA PRO A 134 -25.64 -0.99 -16.05
C PRO A 134 -24.23 -1.24 -16.61
N ARG A 135 -23.18 -0.71 -15.96
CA ARG A 135 -21.80 -0.89 -16.40
C ARG A 135 -21.42 -2.37 -16.26
N ARG A 136 -20.72 -2.91 -17.26
CA ARG A 136 -20.22 -4.30 -17.28
C ARG A 136 -18.70 -4.39 -17.15
N GLU A 137 -18.01 -3.32 -17.47
CA GLU A 137 -16.56 -3.29 -17.55
C GLU A 137 -16.05 -1.89 -17.22
N LEU A 138 -14.89 -1.82 -16.57
CA LEU A 138 -14.15 -0.60 -16.30
C LEU A 138 -12.67 -0.89 -16.43
N GLN A 139 -11.96 -0.06 -17.18
CA GLN A 139 -10.50 -0.01 -17.18
C GLN A 139 -10.07 1.40 -16.84
N ALA A 140 -9.21 1.54 -15.84
CA ALA A 140 -8.72 2.84 -15.37
C ALA A 140 -7.31 2.70 -14.78
N ALA A 141 -6.51 3.76 -14.88
CA ALA A 141 -5.30 3.90 -14.07
C ALA A 141 -5.74 4.28 -12.65
N LEU A 142 -5.34 3.47 -11.65
CA LEU A 142 -5.78 3.66 -10.27
C LEU A 142 -4.70 4.39 -9.47
N ALA A 143 -4.98 5.63 -9.09
CA ALA A 143 -4.12 6.40 -8.20
C ALA A 143 -4.53 6.20 -6.73
N SER A 144 -3.58 6.31 -5.81
CA SER A 144 -3.83 6.11 -4.37
C SER A 144 -4.74 7.18 -3.75
N ASP A 145 -4.82 8.38 -4.34
CA ASP A 145 -5.71 9.48 -3.94
C ASP A 145 -7.17 9.27 -4.38
N GLN A 146 -7.43 8.36 -5.31
CA GLN A 146 -8.77 7.97 -5.74
C GLN A 146 -9.40 6.90 -4.82
N LEU A 147 -8.60 6.30 -3.93
CA LEU A 147 -9.07 5.28 -3.01
C LEU A 147 -9.83 5.94 -1.85
N SER A 148 -11.06 5.48 -1.60
CA SER A 148 -11.80 5.94 -0.43
C SER A 148 -11.23 5.34 0.86
N GLN A 149 -10.72 4.11 0.79
CA GLN A 149 -10.03 3.43 1.88
C GLN A 149 -9.06 2.38 1.34
N ALA A 150 -7.91 2.24 2.00
CA ALA A 150 -7.00 1.12 1.83
C ALA A 150 -6.54 0.60 3.20
N ARG A 151 -6.55 -0.71 3.42
CA ARG A 151 -6.14 -1.36 4.67
C ARG A 151 -5.23 -2.54 4.37
N LEU A 152 -4.00 -2.46 4.84
CA LEU A 152 -3.08 -3.59 4.85
C LEU A 152 -3.43 -4.53 6.01
N LEU A 153 -3.67 -5.80 5.70
CA LEU A 153 -3.88 -6.87 6.66
C LEU A 153 -2.70 -7.83 6.59
N LEU A 154 -1.99 -7.96 7.70
CA LEU A 154 -0.90 -8.91 7.88
C LEU A 154 -1.45 -10.15 8.60
N ALA A 155 -0.95 -11.33 8.24
CA ALA A 155 -1.29 -12.59 8.88
C ALA A 155 -0.61 -12.75 10.26
#